data_AF-A0AA41BGT2-F1
#
_entry.id   AF-A0AA41BGT2-F1
#
_cell.length_a   1.000
_cell.length_b   1.000
_cell.length_c   1.000
_cell.angle_alpha   90.00
_cell.angle_beta   90.00
_cell.angle_gamma   90.00
#
_symmetry.space_group_name_H-M   'P 1'
#
loop_
_entity.id
_entity.type
_entity.pdbx_description
1 polymer ?
#
loop_
_entity_poly.entity_id
_entity_poly.type
_entity_poly.pdbx_seq_one_letter_code
_entity_poly.pdbx_strand_id
1 'polypeptide(L)'
;MSKNVVVIGTQWGDEGKGKIVDWLAESVQGVVRFQGGHNAGHTLWINGKKTILRLIPSGIMHPGVTCFIGNGVVLSPEALLKEIEELEAAGLDVRSRLQISEICPLILPYHVAIDKAREARKGDGKIGTTGRGIGPAYEDKVARRALRVQDLFNPALFDEKLAEVLDYHNFVLTKYLGAEAVSANEVRDQAMALAPAIAPMVKDVSSNLYAMQQEGKRLLFEGAQGALLDVDHGTYPFVTSSNCVAGAASAGAGVGPQQLDYVLGITKAYTTRVGSGPFPTELVDEIGTRLATIGKEFGSVTGRPRRCGWFDGAALKRSVRLNGITGLCITKLDVLDGLETIQLGVGYRVNGEFRDVLPYGAHAVAQAQPVLEELPGWSESTVGITEYDKLPQAARRYLERVAEVCGVPIDLVSTGPDRNETIVLRHPLKG
;
A
#
# COMPACT_ATOMS: atom_id res chain seq x y z
N MET A 1 -3.21 -27.89 -5.80
CA MET A 1 -2.09 -26.94 -5.90
C MET A 1 -2.44 -25.74 -5.02
N SER A 2 -1.47 -25.23 -4.25
CA SER A 2 -1.62 -23.95 -3.53
C SER A 2 -1.96 -22.85 -4.54
N LYS A 3 -2.89 -21.95 -4.21
CA LYS A 3 -3.20 -20.77 -5.04
C LYS A 3 -2.85 -19.52 -4.25
N ASN A 4 -1.88 -18.77 -4.74
CA ASN A 4 -1.32 -17.59 -4.14
C ASN A 4 -1.80 -16.36 -4.91
N VAL A 5 -2.48 -15.46 -4.21
CA VAL A 5 -3.02 -14.23 -4.78
C VAL A 5 -2.20 -13.05 -4.28
N VAL A 6 -1.77 -12.18 -5.18
CA VAL A 6 -1.13 -10.90 -4.83
C VAL A 6 -2.14 -9.78 -5.02
N VAL A 7 -2.31 -8.95 -4.01
CA VAL A 7 -3.20 -7.79 -4.03
C VAL A 7 -2.37 -6.53 -4.03
N ILE A 8 -2.46 -5.72 -5.08
CA ILE A 8 -1.70 -4.48 -5.23
C ILE A 8 -2.62 -3.28 -5.50
N GLY A 9 -2.16 -2.09 -5.12
CA GLY A 9 -2.80 -0.84 -5.50
C GLY A 9 -2.31 -0.45 -6.88
N THR A 10 -3.19 -0.05 -7.77
CA THR A 10 -2.83 0.22 -9.17
C THR A 10 -2.61 1.70 -9.48
N GLN A 11 -2.89 2.58 -8.51
CA GLN A 11 -2.82 4.03 -8.65
C GLN A 11 -1.78 4.58 -7.64
N TRP A 12 -2.08 5.70 -6.97
CA TRP A 12 -1.22 6.34 -5.96
C TRP A 12 -1.62 6.00 -4.51
N GLY A 13 -2.04 4.76 -4.26
CA GLY A 13 -2.48 4.30 -2.95
C GLY A 13 -3.94 4.67 -2.65
N ASP A 14 -4.44 4.17 -1.51
CA ASP A 14 -5.83 4.32 -1.05
C ASP A 14 -6.92 3.74 -1.98
N GLU A 15 -6.61 2.69 -2.73
CA GLU A 15 -7.58 2.08 -3.64
C GLU A 15 -8.61 1.20 -2.92
N GLY A 16 -8.57 1.11 -1.58
CA GLY A 16 -9.47 0.24 -0.80
C GLY A 16 -8.97 -1.19 -0.61
N LYS A 17 -7.66 -1.43 -0.76
CA LYS A 17 -7.03 -2.76 -0.59
C LYS A 17 -7.45 -3.50 0.67
N GLY A 18 -7.44 -2.82 1.82
CA GLY A 18 -7.74 -3.44 3.11
C GLY A 18 -9.11 -4.15 3.14
N LYS A 19 -10.16 -3.54 2.55
CA LYS A 19 -11.48 -4.16 2.42
C LYS A 19 -11.42 -5.47 1.63
N ILE A 20 -10.75 -5.45 0.47
CA ILE A 20 -10.68 -6.61 -0.42
C ILE A 20 -9.79 -7.71 0.15
N VAL A 21 -8.72 -7.34 0.85
CA VAL A 21 -7.85 -8.28 1.56
C VAL A 21 -8.61 -8.93 2.71
N ASP A 22 -9.36 -8.15 3.50
CA ASP A 22 -10.24 -8.67 4.56
C ASP A 22 -11.29 -9.64 3.99
N TRP A 23 -11.95 -9.28 2.90
CA TRP A 23 -12.91 -10.17 2.23
C TRP A 23 -12.27 -11.46 1.69
N LEU A 24 -11.10 -11.38 1.05
CA LEU A 24 -10.37 -12.56 0.56
C LEU A 24 -9.79 -13.42 1.68
N ALA A 25 -9.52 -12.82 2.84
CA ALA A 25 -8.89 -13.50 3.97
C ALA A 25 -9.77 -14.65 4.52
N GLU A 26 -11.10 -14.61 4.32
CA GLU A 26 -12.02 -15.70 4.65
C GLU A 26 -11.70 -17.02 3.92
N SER A 27 -10.95 -16.96 2.82
CA SER A 27 -10.69 -18.09 1.92
C SER A 27 -9.22 -18.53 1.84
N VAL A 28 -8.35 -18.02 2.74
CA VAL A 28 -6.91 -18.32 2.76
C VAL A 28 -6.45 -18.76 4.16
N GLN A 29 -5.23 -19.29 4.26
CA GLN A 29 -4.64 -19.72 5.53
C GLN A 29 -3.52 -18.79 6.00
N GLY A 30 -2.99 -17.96 5.09
CA GLY A 30 -1.93 -17.00 5.40
C GLY A 30 -2.08 -15.69 4.66
N VAL A 31 -1.82 -14.57 5.33
CA VAL A 31 -1.74 -13.23 4.72
C VAL A 31 -0.37 -12.63 5.00
N VAL A 32 0.31 -12.15 3.95
CA VAL A 32 1.71 -11.74 3.98
C VAL A 32 1.84 -10.28 3.56
N ARG A 33 2.37 -9.43 4.45
CA ARG A 33 2.87 -8.10 4.09
C ARG A 33 4.31 -8.22 3.64
N PHE A 34 4.61 -7.77 2.41
CA PHE A 34 5.93 -7.99 1.80
C PHE A 34 6.77 -6.72 1.61
N GLN A 35 6.21 -5.53 1.84
CA GLN A 35 6.92 -4.26 1.69
C GLN A 35 6.32 -3.14 2.53
N GLY A 36 7.06 -2.04 2.58
CA GLY A 36 6.67 -0.79 3.22
C GLY A 36 6.96 -0.87 4.71
N GLY A 37 6.17 -0.17 5.50
CA GLY A 37 6.21 -0.27 6.95
C GLY A 37 4.90 0.24 7.54
N HIS A 38 5.01 0.89 8.70
CA HIS A 38 3.87 1.53 9.35
C HIS A 38 3.41 2.82 8.62
N ASN A 39 3.91 3.14 7.42
CA ASN A 39 3.37 4.20 6.56
C ASN A 39 2.13 3.78 5.76
N ALA A 40 1.79 2.50 5.77
CA ALA A 40 0.50 2.01 5.31
C ALA A 40 -0.60 2.31 6.35
N GLY A 41 -1.85 2.30 5.89
CA GLY A 41 -3.00 2.59 6.72
C GLY A 41 -4.28 2.06 6.12
N HIS A 42 -4.83 0.99 6.70
CA HIS A 42 -6.11 0.42 6.30
C HIS A 42 -7.11 0.59 7.43
N THR A 43 -8.21 1.26 7.14
CA THR A 43 -9.30 1.43 8.10
C THR A 43 -10.17 0.19 8.05
N LEU A 44 -10.41 -0.41 9.21
CA LEU A 44 -11.32 -1.52 9.42
C LEU A 44 -12.30 -1.18 10.56
N TRP A 45 -13.37 -1.95 10.65
CA TRP A 45 -14.35 -1.84 11.73
C TRP A 45 -14.35 -3.15 12.53
N ILE A 46 -14.01 -3.07 13.81
CA ILE A 46 -13.90 -4.21 14.73
C ILE A 46 -14.91 -3.97 15.85
N ASN A 47 -15.92 -4.81 15.97
CA ASN A 47 -16.97 -4.66 17.00
C ASN A 47 -17.61 -3.25 16.99
N GLY A 48 -17.84 -2.69 15.80
CA GLY A 48 -18.38 -1.33 15.65
C GLY A 48 -17.39 -0.19 15.93
N LYS A 49 -16.14 -0.49 16.32
CA LYS A 49 -15.08 0.50 16.52
C LYS A 49 -14.17 0.59 15.29
N LYS A 50 -13.91 1.82 14.85
CA LYS A 50 -12.95 2.10 13.78
C LYS A 50 -11.52 1.84 14.28
N THR A 51 -10.81 0.95 13.62
CA THR A 51 -9.41 0.59 13.91
C THR A 51 -8.56 0.76 12.64
N ILE A 52 -7.30 1.18 12.78
CA ILE A 52 -6.40 1.42 11.65
C ILE A 52 -5.21 0.48 11.72
N LEU A 53 -5.15 -0.48 10.80
CA LEU A 53 -3.99 -1.35 10.61
C LEU A 53 -2.90 -0.63 9.82
N ARG A 54 -1.64 -0.90 10.16
CA ARG A 54 -0.45 -0.25 9.61
C ARG A 54 0.60 -1.29 9.22
N LEU A 55 1.19 -1.99 10.18
CA LEU A 55 2.18 -3.06 9.94
C LEU A 55 1.51 -4.43 9.84
N ILE A 56 0.52 -4.68 10.68
CA ILE A 56 -0.09 -5.99 10.81
C ILE A 56 -0.97 -6.25 9.57
N PRO A 57 -0.82 -7.41 8.90
CA PRO A 57 -1.67 -7.76 7.76
C PRO A 57 -3.15 -7.79 8.10
N SER A 58 -3.99 -7.41 7.14
CA SER A 58 -5.45 -7.31 7.32
C SER A 58 -6.13 -8.67 7.60
N GLY A 59 -5.45 -9.79 7.31
CA GLY A 59 -5.87 -11.14 7.70
C GLY A 59 -6.03 -11.35 9.20
N ILE A 60 -5.49 -10.46 10.05
CA ILE A 60 -5.60 -10.57 11.50
C ILE A 60 -7.05 -10.50 12.00
N MET A 61 -7.97 -10.02 11.17
CA MET A 61 -9.41 -10.04 11.43
C MET A 61 -10.01 -11.45 11.48
N HIS A 62 -9.32 -12.46 10.94
CA HIS A 62 -9.85 -13.81 10.74
C HIS A 62 -9.12 -14.81 11.64
N PRO A 63 -9.77 -15.38 12.68
CA PRO A 63 -9.10 -16.24 13.67
C PRO A 63 -8.34 -17.44 13.09
N GLY A 64 -8.77 -17.97 11.95
CA GLY A 64 -8.13 -19.10 11.27
C GLY A 64 -6.91 -18.74 10.39
N VAL A 65 -6.55 -17.46 10.30
CA VAL A 65 -5.53 -16.95 9.38
C VAL A 65 -4.26 -16.59 10.14
N THR A 66 -3.12 -17.11 9.67
CA THR A 66 -1.79 -16.69 10.13
C THR A 66 -1.32 -15.45 9.37
N CYS A 67 -0.78 -14.48 10.09
CA CYS A 67 -0.28 -13.23 9.51
C CYS A 67 1.24 -13.22 9.50
N PHE A 68 1.81 -12.78 8.38
CA PHE A 68 3.25 -12.74 8.18
C PHE A 68 3.72 -11.32 7.83
N ILE A 69 4.76 -10.86 8.51
CA ILE A 69 5.54 -9.69 8.10
C ILE A 69 6.82 -10.21 7.45
N GLY A 70 6.87 -10.13 6.12
CA GLY A 70 7.99 -10.57 5.31
C GLY A 70 9.20 -9.63 5.39
N ASN A 71 10.37 -10.15 5.01
CA ASN A 71 11.68 -9.48 5.08
C ASN A 71 11.79 -8.17 4.26
N GLY A 72 10.86 -7.92 3.35
CA GLY A 72 10.82 -6.68 2.58
C GLY A 72 10.29 -5.48 3.37
N VAL A 73 9.64 -5.70 4.52
CA VAL A 73 9.07 -4.66 5.39
C VAL A 73 10.15 -4.01 6.27
N VAL A 74 10.16 -2.69 6.37
CA VAL A 74 10.90 -1.93 7.39
C VAL A 74 10.05 -1.79 8.66
N LEU A 75 10.51 -2.39 9.75
CA LEU A 75 9.73 -2.64 10.95
C LEU A 75 10.11 -1.68 12.07
N SER A 76 9.15 -0.92 12.60
CA SER A 76 9.32 -0.18 13.86
C SER A 76 8.84 -1.05 15.02
N PRO A 77 9.72 -1.45 15.96
CA PRO A 77 9.34 -2.23 17.14
C PRO A 77 8.22 -1.55 17.95
N GLU A 78 8.38 -0.25 18.19
CA GLU A 78 7.43 0.57 18.94
C GLU A 78 6.07 0.64 18.24
N ALA A 79 6.05 0.95 16.93
CA ALA A 79 4.80 1.05 16.20
C ALA A 79 4.07 -0.30 16.12
N LEU A 80 4.81 -1.40 15.99
CA LEU A 80 4.25 -2.74 15.98
C LEU A 80 3.58 -3.07 17.30
N LEU A 81 4.30 -2.93 18.42
CA LEU A 81 3.77 -3.30 19.74
C LEU A 81 2.56 -2.45 20.11
N LYS A 82 2.59 -1.15 19.80
CA LYS A 82 1.42 -0.28 19.95
C LYS A 82 0.22 -0.77 19.14
N GLU A 83 0.44 -1.18 17.89
CA GLU A 83 -0.64 -1.71 17.04
C GLU A 83 -1.19 -3.05 17.57
N ILE A 84 -0.32 -3.92 18.10
CA ILE A 84 -0.74 -5.16 18.76
C ILE A 84 -1.64 -4.85 19.96
N GLU A 85 -1.22 -3.94 20.84
CA GLU A 85 -2.00 -3.52 22.02
C GLU A 85 -3.35 -2.91 21.63
N GLU A 86 -3.38 -2.06 20.60
CA GLU A 86 -4.62 -1.47 20.06
C GLU A 86 -5.61 -2.54 19.59
N LEU A 87 -5.13 -3.61 18.94
CA LEU A 87 -5.95 -4.69 18.40
C LEU A 87 -6.40 -5.68 19.48
N GLU A 88 -5.53 -6.05 20.41
CA GLU A 88 -5.87 -6.92 21.53
C GLU A 88 -6.86 -6.27 22.48
N ALA A 89 -6.72 -4.95 22.73
CA ALA A 89 -7.71 -4.18 23.46
C ALA A 89 -9.07 -4.12 22.74
N ALA A 90 -9.10 -4.33 21.42
CA ALA A 90 -10.33 -4.46 20.63
C ALA A 90 -10.87 -5.90 20.56
N GLY A 91 -10.22 -6.86 21.23
CA GLY A 91 -10.65 -8.26 21.35
C GLY A 91 -10.06 -9.22 20.32
N LEU A 92 -9.03 -8.82 19.57
CA LEU A 92 -8.36 -9.71 18.63
C LEU A 92 -7.20 -10.45 19.27
N ASP A 93 -7.06 -11.74 18.96
CA ASP A 93 -5.87 -12.51 19.31
C ASP A 93 -4.77 -12.29 18.24
N VAL A 94 -3.73 -11.53 18.59
CA VAL A 94 -2.71 -11.10 17.62
C VAL A 94 -1.43 -11.92 17.74
N ARG A 95 -0.81 -11.96 18.92
CA ARG A 95 0.53 -12.54 19.11
C ARG A 95 0.61 -14.03 18.75
N SER A 96 -0.48 -14.79 18.91
CA SER A 96 -0.49 -16.22 18.58
C SER A 96 -0.44 -16.50 17.07
N ARG A 97 -0.83 -15.53 16.24
CA ARG A 97 -0.99 -15.67 14.78
C ARG A 97 -0.05 -14.80 13.96
N LEU A 98 0.67 -13.87 14.60
CA LEU A 98 1.62 -13.00 13.91
C LEU A 98 3.02 -13.64 13.89
N GLN A 99 3.60 -13.69 12.69
CA GLN A 99 4.98 -14.11 12.45
C GLN A 99 5.77 -13.01 11.78
N ILE A 100 6.98 -12.74 12.28
CA ILE A 100 7.84 -11.64 11.85
C ILE A 100 9.14 -12.22 11.34
N SER A 101 9.54 -11.85 10.13
CA SER A 101 10.84 -12.24 9.60
C SER A 101 11.97 -11.63 10.42
N GLU A 102 12.91 -12.46 10.83
CA GLU A 102 14.09 -12.04 11.61
C GLU A 102 15.01 -11.08 10.82
N ILE A 103 14.92 -11.08 9.49
CA ILE A 103 15.75 -10.25 8.61
C ILE A 103 15.05 -8.96 8.15
N CYS A 104 13.90 -8.59 8.72
CA CYS A 104 13.32 -7.26 8.53
C CYS A 104 14.28 -6.18 9.02
N PRO A 105 14.60 -5.15 8.21
CA PRO A 105 15.31 -3.97 8.71
C PRO A 105 14.48 -3.23 9.77
N LEU A 106 15.16 -2.68 10.77
CA LEU A 106 14.52 -1.92 11.84
C LEU A 106 14.40 -0.44 11.48
N ILE A 107 13.27 0.14 11.87
CA ILE A 107 13.10 1.59 12.01
C ILE A 107 13.36 1.92 13.48
N LEU A 108 14.32 2.80 13.68
CA LEU A 108 14.80 3.31 14.96
C LEU A 108 14.70 4.84 14.99
N PRO A 109 14.76 5.49 16.17
CA PRO A 109 14.51 6.93 16.31
C PRO A 109 15.31 7.84 15.37
N TYR A 110 16.57 7.50 15.06
CA TYR A 110 17.40 8.27 14.14
C TYR A 110 16.87 8.29 12.69
N HIS A 111 16.19 7.22 12.24
CA HIS A 111 15.55 7.22 10.93
C HIS A 111 14.40 8.23 10.87
N VAL A 112 13.62 8.35 11.94
CA VAL A 112 12.52 9.33 12.05
C VAL A 112 13.09 10.76 12.08
N ALA A 113 14.17 10.98 12.82
CA ALA A 113 14.85 12.27 12.87
C ALA A 113 15.37 12.69 11.48
N ILE A 114 16.05 11.79 10.76
CA ILE A 114 16.56 12.03 9.41
C ILE A 114 15.43 12.34 8.42
N ASP A 115 14.33 11.56 8.44
CA ASP A 115 13.18 11.76 7.54
C ASP A 115 12.58 13.16 7.71
N LYS A 116 12.32 13.55 8.96
CA LYS A 116 11.78 14.88 9.29
C LYS A 116 12.75 16.00 8.92
N ALA A 117 14.03 15.86 9.24
CA ALA A 117 15.04 16.87 8.96
C ALA A 117 15.27 17.08 7.45
N ARG A 118 15.24 15.99 6.65
CA ARG A 118 15.33 16.08 5.18
C ARG A 118 14.12 16.77 4.58
N GLU A 119 12.91 16.45 5.02
CA GLU A 119 11.69 17.12 4.54
C GLU A 119 11.66 18.61 4.92
N ALA A 120 12.06 18.95 6.15
CA ALA A 120 12.15 20.34 6.59
C ALA A 120 13.13 21.15 5.74
N ARG A 121 14.31 20.59 5.44
CA ARG A 121 15.31 21.25 4.58
C ARG A 121 14.84 21.46 3.14
N LYS A 122 13.97 20.58 2.60
CA LYS A 122 13.46 20.69 1.22
C LYS A 122 12.43 21.79 1.01
N GLY A 123 11.82 22.32 2.08
CA GLY A 123 10.81 23.40 1.98
C GLY A 123 9.69 23.05 1.00
N ASP A 124 9.49 23.88 -0.02
CA ASP A 124 8.45 23.70 -1.04
C ASP A 124 8.71 22.51 -1.97
N GLY A 125 9.96 22.04 -2.06
CA GLY A 125 10.35 20.83 -2.80
C GLY A 125 10.14 19.52 -2.04
N LYS A 126 9.41 19.55 -0.91
CA LYS A 126 9.14 18.36 -0.10
C LYS A 126 8.36 17.29 -0.87
N ILE A 127 8.68 16.03 -0.58
CA ILE A 127 7.96 14.89 -1.15
C ILE A 127 6.58 14.77 -0.49
N GLY A 128 6.48 15.14 0.78
CA GLY A 128 5.32 14.92 1.62
C GLY A 128 5.35 13.55 2.29
N THR A 129 6.52 13.13 2.81
CA THR A 129 6.66 11.83 3.46
C THR A 129 5.75 11.70 4.69
N THR A 130 5.60 10.47 5.20
CA THR A 130 4.85 10.22 6.43
C THR A 130 5.61 10.62 7.70
N GLY A 131 6.89 11.00 7.60
CA GLY A 131 7.73 11.36 8.75
C GLY A 131 7.96 10.19 9.72
N ARG A 132 8.03 8.97 9.17
CA ARG A 132 8.05 7.69 9.91
C ARG A 132 9.38 6.94 9.75
N GLY A 133 10.37 7.53 9.08
CA GLY A 133 11.68 6.91 8.90
C GLY A 133 11.71 5.81 7.85
N ILE A 134 10.70 5.69 6.99
CA ILE A 134 10.61 4.64 5.96
C ILE A 134 11.76 4.76 4.97
N GLY A 135 11.95 5.94 4.39
CA GLY A 135 12.99 6.19 3.40
C GLY A 135 14.38 5.96 3.97
N PRO A 136 14.75 6.59 5.10
CA PRO A 136 16.04 6.34 5.73
C PRO A 136 16.30 4.87 6.08
N ALA A 137 15.30 4.12 6.54
CA ALA A 137 15.48 2.70 6.84
C ALA A 137 15.72 1.85 5.59
N TYR A 138 15.05 2.16 4.47
CA TYR A 138 15.34 1.51 3.19
C TYR A 138 16.72 1.91 2.63
N GLU A 139 17.14 3.16 2.81
CA GLU A 139 18.49 3.61 2.45
C GLU A 139 19.55 2.82 3.20
N ASP A 140 19.41 2.66 4.52
CA ASP A 140 20.33 1.87 5.34
C ASP A 140 20.35 0.39 4.92
N LYS A 141 19.19 -0.16 4.52
CA LYS A 141 19.08 -1.53 3.99
C LYS A 141 19.95 -1.71 2.75
N VAL A 142 19.79 -0.84 1.75
CA VAL A 142 20.52 -0.97 0.48
C VAL A 142 21.98 -0.52 0.60
N ALA A 143 22.29 0.38 1.55
CA ALA A 143 23.65 0.73 1.93
C ALA A 143 24.36 -0.36 2.75
N ARG A 144 23.65 -1.43 3.12
CA ARG A 144 24.15 -2.59 3.90
C ARG A 144 24.57 -2.23 5.33
N ARG A 145 23.95 -1.21 5.92
CA ARG A 145 24.21 -0.76 7.31
C ARG A 145 23.00 -0.88 8.25
N ALA A 146 21.85 -1.34 7.75
CA ALA A 146 20.66 -1.48 8.57
C ALA A 146 20.83 -2.54 9.66
N LEU A 147 20.43 -2.19 10.88
CA LEU A 147 20.09 -3.17 11.91
C LEU A 147 18.81 -3.91 11.52
N ARG A 148 18.74 -5.19 11.84
CA ARG A 148 17.60 -6.08 11.54
C ARG A 148 17.00 -6.65 12.82
N VAL A 149 15.79 -7.22 12.74
CA VAL A 149 15.10 -7.82 13.89
C VAL A 149 15.96 -8.83 14.65
N GLN A 150 16.70 -9.69 13.94
CA GLN A 150 17.63 -10.66 14.54
C GLN A 150 18.72 -10.01 15.42
N ASP A 151 19.13 -8.78 15.10
CA ASP A 151 20.17 -8.09 15.86
C ASP A 151 19.68 -7.71 17.26
N LEU A 152 18.36 -7.59 17.49
CA LEU A 152 17.78 -7.35 18.83
C LEU A 152 18.11 -8.46 19.83
N PHE A 153 18.45 -9.66 19.35
CA PHE A 153 18.74 -10.83 20.18
C PHE A 153 20.24 -11.12 20.32
N ASN A 154 21.09 -10.21 19.82
CA ASN A 154 22.53 -10.22 20.07
C ASN A 154 22.98 -8.82 20.49
N PRO A 155 22.89 -8.49 21.80
CA PRO A 155 23.16 -7.14 22.29
C PRO A 155 24.55 -6.60 21.95
N ALA A 156 25.58 -7.46 21.95
CA ALA A 156 26.94 -7.06 21.59
C ALA A 156 27.04 -6.63 20.12
N LEU A 157 26.46 -7.42 19.21
CA LEU A 157 26.41 -7.08 17.78
C LEU A 157 25.52 -5.87 17.52
N PHE A 158 24.42 -5.73 18.25
CA PHE A 158 23.54 -4.57 18.16
C PHE A 158 24.29 -3.28 18.53
N ASP A 159 25.03 -3.29 19.64
CA ASP A 159 25.81 -2.15 20.11
C ASP A 159 26.87 -1.72 19.07
N GLU A 160 27.60 -2.69 18.51
CA GLU A 160 28.61 -2.46 17.49
C GLU A 160 28.01 -1.77 16.25
N LYS A 161 26.94 -2.36 15.69
CA LYS A 161 26.25 -1.82 14.52
C LYS A 161 25.61 -0.46 14.79
N LEU A 162 25.01 -0.29 15.97
CA LEU A 162 24.36 0.96 16.35
C LEU A 162 25.38 2.09 16.46
N ALA A 163 26.55 1.84 17.05
CA ALA A 163 27.62 2.83 17.16
C ALA A 163 28.08 3.32 15.78
N GLU A 164 28.33 2.41 14.84
CA GLU A 164 28.75 2.76 13.48
C GLU A 164 27.68 3.56 12.73
N VAL A 165 26.43 3.09 12.77
CA VAL A 165 25.35 3.74 12.00
C VAL A 165 24.98 5.11 12.57
N LEU A 166 25.02 5.28 13.90
CA LEU A 166 24.73 6.56 14.54
C LEU A 166 25.84 7.58 14.39
N ASP A 167 27.12 7.18 14.35
CA ASP A 167 28.21 8.10 14.04
C ASP A 167 27.95 8.82 12.71
N TYR A 168 27.65 8.03 11.67
CA TYR A 168 27.27 8.55 10.36
C TYR A 168 26.02 9.44 10.39
N HIS A 169 24.90 8.95 10.96
CA HIS A 169 23.64 9.69 10.93
C HIS A 169 23.67 10.95 11.81
N ASN A 170 24.36 10.94 12.95
CA ASN A 170 24.53 12.13 13.79
C ASN A 170 25.41 13.18 13.11
N PHE A 171 26.43 12.77 12.36
CA PHE A 171 27.17 13.69 11.51
C PHE A 171 26.25 14.34 10.46
N VAL A 172 25.43 13.55 9.77
CA VAL A 172 24.47 14.06 8.78
C VAL A 172 23.43 14.99 9.41
N LEU A 173 22.84 14.62 10.55
CA LEU A 173 21.86 15.43 11.27
C LEU A 173 22.46 16.79 11.65
N THR A 174 23.60 16.78 12.34
CA THR A 174 24.15 18.01 12.94
C THR A 174 24.91 18.88 11.94
N LYS A 175 25.70 18.28 11.03
CA LYS A 175 26.59 19.04 10.12
C LYS A 175 25.96 19.36 8.79
N TYR A 176 25.09 18.49 8.28
CA TYR A 176 24.44 18.72 6.99
C TYR A 176 23.03 19.27 7.16
N LEU A 177 22.18 18.63 7.98
CA LEU A 177 20.76 18.98 8.08
C LEU A 177 20.45 20.08 9.11
N GLY A 178 21.37 20.37 10.03
CA GLY A 178 21.17 21.36 11.09
C GLY A 178 20.16 20.93 12.15
N ALA A 179 20.01 19.62 12.38
CA ALA A 179 19.14 19.02 13.38
C ALA A 179 19.95 18.49 14.58
N GLU A 180 19.26 18.19 15.68
CA GLU A 180 19.88 17.61 16.88
C GLU A 180 20.37 16.18 16.63
N ALA A 181 21.46 15.81 17.32
CA ALA A 181 21.96 14.44 17.34
C ALA A 181 21.02 13.55 18.17
N VAL A 182 20.97 12.27 17.82
CA VAL A 182 20.22 11.23 18.55
C VAL A 182 21.15 10.45 19.46
N SER A 183 20.73 10.23 20.71
CA SER A 183 21.49 9.51 21.73
C SER A 183 21.55 8.00 21.44
N ALA A 184 22.76 7.44 21.35
CA ALA A 184 22.95 6.01 21.16
C ALA A 184 22.41 5.18 22.33
N ASN A 185 22.60 5.65 23.56
CA ASN A 185 22.11 4.96 24.76
C ASN A 185 20.58 4.91 24.76
N GLU A 186 19.91 6.02 24.44
CA GLU A 186 18.44 6.05 24.42
C GLU A 186 17.87 5.11 23.34
N VAL A 187 18.45 5.12 22.14
CA VAL A 187 18.03 4.22 21.05
C VAL A 187 18.23 2.75 21.44
N ARG A 188 19.38 2.43 22.03
CA ARG A 188 19.69 1.09 22.52
C ARG A 188 18.70 0.65 23.59
N ASP A 189 18.55 1.45 24.64
CA ASP A 189 17.73 1.11 25.79
C ASP A 189 16.27 0.90 25.37
N GLN A 190 15.76 1.77 24.49
CA GLN A 190 14.42 1.62 23.91
C GLN A 190 14.30 0.32 23.10
N ALA A 191 15.24 0.02 22.20
CA ALA A 191 15.18 -1.18 21.38
C ALA A 191 15.26 -2.47 22.23
N MET A 192 16.17 -2.51 23.20
CA MET A 192 16.37 -3.66 24.09
C MET A 192 15.16 -3.88 25.00
N ALA A 193 14.49 -2.83 25.47
CA ALA A 193 13.28 -2.95 26.27
C ALA A 193 12.11 -3.60 25.50
N LEU A 194 12.05 -3.41 24.18
CA LEU A 194 10.98 -3.94 23.33
C LEU A 194 11.26 -5.36 22.81
N ALA A 195 12.54 -5.78 22.77
CA ALA A 195 12.96 -7.06 22.21
C ALA A 195 12.27 -8.29 22.83
N PRO A 196 12.11 -8.41 24.18
CA PRO A 196 11.45 -9.58 24.78
C PRO A 196 9.99 -9.75 24.33
N ALA A 197 9.27 -8.66 24.10
CA ALA A 197 7.87 -8.70 23.66
C ALA A 197 7.73 -9.13 22.19
N ILE A 198 8.76 -8.90 21.37
CA ILE A 198 8.78 -9.25 19.95
C ILE A 198 9.26 -10.68 19.73
N ALA A 199 10.20 -11.17 20.56
CA ALA A 199 10.87 -12.46 20.40
C ALA A 199 9.93 -13.65 20.08
N PRO A 200 8.77 -13.83 20.74
CA PRO A 200 7.91 -14.99 20.49
C PRO A 200 7.34 -15.06 19.06
N MET A 201 7.19 -13.89 18.42
CA MET A 201 6.63 -13.75 17.07
C MET A 201 7.70 -13.86 15.97
N VAL A 202 8.99 -13.85 16.31
CA VAL A 202 10.07 -13.94 15.30
C VAL A 202 10.20 -15.37 14.80
N LYS A 203 10.13 -15.56 13.48
CA LYS A 203 10.15 -16.86 12.81
C LYS A 203 10.91 -16.76 11.48
N ASP A 204 11.34 -17.92 10.98
CA ASP A 204 11.73 -18.07 9.57
C ASP A 204 10.46 -18.06 8.70
N VAL A 205 10.07 -16.86 8.28
CA VAL A 205 8.86 -16.64 7.48
C VAL A 205 8.95 -17.34 6.13
N SER A 206 10.11 -17.33 5.45
CA SER A 206 10.24 -17.93 4.11
C SER A 206 10.03 -19.45 4.17
N SER A 207 10.67 -20.12 5.14
CA SER A 207 10.48 -21.56 5.34
C SER A 207 9.05 -21.92 5.72
N ASN A 208 8.40 -21.11 6.57
CA ASN A 208 7.01 -21.35 6.96
C ASN A 208 6.03 -21.17 5.80
N LEU A 209 6.22 -20.13 4.96
CA LEU A 209 5.41 -19.94 3.76
C LEU A 209 5.61 -21.10 2.78
N TYR A 210 6.84 -21.54 2.57
CA TYR A 210 7.14 -22.70 1.73
C TYR A 210 6.43 -23.97 2.24
N ALA A 211 6.51 -24.26 3.54
CA ALA A 211 5.83 -25.41 4.14
C ALA A 211 4.31 -25.35 3.93
N MET A 212 3.69 -24.18 4.14
CA MET A 212 2.26 -23.99 3.88
C MET A 212 1.90 -24.24 2.41
N GLN A 213 2.71 -23.78 1.46
CA GLN A 213 2.51 -24.03 0.03
C GLN A 213 2.60 -25.53 -0.29
N GLN A 214 3.56 -26.26 0.31
CA GLN A 214 3.67 -27.72 0.13
C GLN A 214 2.43 -28.46 0.66
N GLU A 215 1.79 -27.96 1.71
CA GLU A 215 0.52 -28.47 2.23
C GLU A 215 -0.69 -28.07 1.36
N GLY A 216 -0.49 -27.33 0.27
CA GLY A 216 -1.56 -26.86 -0.60
C GLY A 216 -2.40 -25.72 -0.02
N LYS A 217 -1.93 -25.09 1.07
CA LYS A 217 -2.60 -23.93 1.67
C LYS A 217 -2.53 -22.73 0.73
N ARG A 218 -3.56 -21.89 0.80
CA ARG A 218 -3.68 -20.66 0.00
C ARG A 218 -3.10 -19.49 0.77
N LEU A 219 -2.34 -18.65 0.08
CA LEU A 219 -1.71 -17.46 0.65
C LEU A 219 -2.18 -16.20 -0.09
N LEU A 220 -2.29 -15.11 0.65
CA LEU A 220 -2.61 -13.79 0.13
C LEU A 220 -1.46 -12.83 0.42
N PHE A 221 -0.93 -12.17 -0.60
CA PHE A 221 0.14 -11.19 -0.46
C PHE A 221 -0.46 -9.79 -0.51
N GLU A 222 -0.41 -9.09 0.61
CA GLU A 222 -0.98 -7.76 0.81
C GLU A 222 0.06 -6.69 0.47
N GLY A 223 -0.14 -6.01 -0.65
CA GLY A 223 0.66 -4.86 -1.04
C GLY A 223 0.25 -3.60 -0.28
N ALA A 224 1.22 -2.75 0.03
CA ALA A 224 0.99 -1.42 0.57
C ALA A 224 1.16 -0.34 -0.52
N GLN A 225 0.64 0.87 -0.28
CA GLN A 225 0.68 1.98 -1.26
C GLN A 225 0.12 1.56 -2.65
N GLY A 226 0.61 2.12 -3.75
CA GLY A 226 0.17 1.78 -5.10
C GLY A 226 1.31 1.79 -6.09
N ALA A 227 1.14 1.13 -7.22
CA ALA A 227 2.16 0.93 -8.25
C ALA A 227 2.76 2.24 -8.78
N LEU A 228 2.00 3.34 -8.79
CA LEU A 228 2.50 4.64 -9.25
C LEU A 228 3.27 5.44 -8.17
N LEU A 229 3.35 4.87 -6.96
CA LEU A 229 4.26 5.28 -5.88
C LEU A 229 5.48 4.35 -5.76
N ASP A 230 5.65 3.39 -6.65
CA ASP A 230 6.81 2.50 -6.68
C ASP A 230 8.12 3.29 -6.86
N VAL A 231 9.19 2.90 -6.17
CA VAL A 231 10.47 3.61 -6.19
C VAL A 231 11.13 3.64 -7.58
N ASP A 232 10.96 2.59 -8.38
CA ASP A 232 11.54 2.45 -9.72
C ASP A 232 10.55 2.90 -10.80
N HIS A 233 9.27 2.55 -10.63
CA HIS A 233 8.27 2.65 -11.69
C HIS A 233 7.24 3.76 -11.50
N GLY A 234 7.23 4.41 -10.33
CA GLY A 234 6.31 5.48 -10.00
C GLY A 234 6.73 6.84 -10.55
N THR A 235 6.05 7.88 -10.07
CA THR A 235 6.34 9.28 -10.44
C THR A 235 7.56 9.84 -9.68
N TYR A 236 8.74 9.21 -9.84
CA TYR A 236 9.97 9.58 -9.12
C TYR A 236 10.31 11.07 -9.34
N PRO A 237 10.68 11.85 -8.29
CA PRO A 237 10.98 11.41 -6.91
C PRO A 237 9.78 11.38 -5.95
N PHE A 238 8.56 11.64 -6.42
CA PHE A 238 7.35 11.66 -5.58
C PHE A 238 6.75 10.26 -5.44
N VAL A 239 7.50 9.40 -4.75
CA VAL A 239 7.26 7.96 -4.60
C VAL A 239 7.56 7.53 -3.17
N THR A 240 7.26 6.29 -2.82
CA THR A 240 7.80 5.66 -1.61
C THR A 240 9.18 5.06 -1.91
N SER A 241 9.85 4.55 -0.87
CA SER A 241 11.22 4.01 -0.97
C SER A 241 11.27 2.49 -1.09
N SER A 242 10.15 1.89 -1.52
CA SER A 242 9.98 0.46 -1.70
C SER A 242 9.32 0.17 -3.04
N ASN A 243 9.48 -1.08 -3.50
CA ASN A 243 8.73 -1.56 -4.64
C ASN A 243 7.30 -1.90 -4.22
N CYS A 244 6.34 -1.30 -4.91
CA CYS A 244 4.90 -1.49 -4.73
C CYS A 244 4.32 -2.48 -5.75
N VAL A 245 5.14 -2.94 -6.70
CA VAL A 245 4.73 -3.91 -7.73
C VAL A 245 4.61 -5.34 -7.20
N ALA A 246 3.79 -6.15 -7.87
CA ALA A 246 3.48 -7.53 -7.49
C ALA A 246 4.72 -8.43 -7.39
N GLY A 247 5.71 -8.23 -8.27
CA GLY A 247 6.96 -8.98 -8.25
C GLY A 247 7.75 -8.82 -6.94
N ALA A 248 7.55 -7.71 -6.22
CA ALA A 248 8.18 -7.49 -4.92
C ALA A 248 7.67 -8.46 -3.84
N ALA A 249 6.50 -9.09 -4.03
CA ALA A 249 6.00 -10.13 -3.13
C ALA A 249 6.96 -11.32 -3.04
N SER A 250 7.63 -11.68 -4.15
CA SER A 250 8.62 -12.75 -4.19
C SER A 250 9.81 -12.44 -3.29
N ALA A 251 10.57 -11.38 -3.59
CA ALA A 251 11.76 -11.01 -2.84
C ALA A 251 11.46 -10.51 -1.41
N GLY A 252 10.29 -9.91 -1.20
CA GLY A 252 9.87 -9.33 0.08
C GLY A 252 9.26 -10.32 1.07
N ALA A 253 8.88 -11.52 0.63
CA ALA A 253 8.40 -12.59 1.49
C ALA A 253 9.30 -13.84 1.49
N GLY A 254 10.19 -13.98 0.51
CA GLY A 254 11.02 -15.17 0.32
C GLY A 254 10.24 -16.31 -0.34
N VAL A 255 9.46 -16.02 -1.39
CA VAL A 255 8.73 -17.01 -2.20
C VAL A 255 9.18 -16.94 -3.65
N GLY A 256 9.14 -18.06 -4.38
CA GLY A 256 9.55 -18.10 -5.78
C GLY A 256 8.61 -17.28 -6.68
N PRO A 257 9.09 -16.55 -7.69
CA PRO A 257 8.22 -15.71 -8.53
C PRO A 257 7.19 -16.53 -9.32
N GLN A 258 7.51 -17.78 -9.67
CA GLN A 258 6.57 -18.70 -10.34
C GLN A 258 5.44 -19.18 -9.43
N GLN A 259 5.50 -18.88 -8.13
CA GLN A 259 4.46 -19.23 -7.16
C GLN A 259 3.44 -18.11 -6.98
N LEU A 260 3.49 -17.02 -7.75
CA LEU A 260 2.50 -15.94 -7.69
C LEU A 260 1.44 -16.18 -8.78
N ASP A 261 0.37 -16.90 -8.43
CA ASP A 261 -0.57 -17.47 -9.41
C ASP A 261 -1.57 -16.46 -9.98
N TYR A 262 -1.92 -15.43 -9.21
CA TYR A 262 -2.93 -14.45 -9.58
C TYR A 262 -2.59 -13.07 -9.03
N VAL A 263 -2.63 -12.04 -9.87
CA VAL A 263 -2.42 -10.65 -9.44
C VAL A 263 -3.72 -9.87 -9.57
N LEU A 264 -4.30 -9.51 -8.42
CA LEU A 264 -5.49 -8.69 -8.32
C LEU A 264 -5.10 -7.21 -8.17
N GLY A 265 -5.45 -6.41 -9.18
CA GLY A 265 -5.25 -4.98 -9.16
C GLY A 265 -6.43 -4.26 -8.50
N ILE A 266 -6.21 -3.62 -7.36
CA ILE A 266 -7.23 -2.78 -6.72
C ILE A 266 -7.14 -1.39 -7.32
N THR A 267 -8.28 -0.89 -7.80
CA THR A 267 -8.39 0.35 -8.56
C THR A 267 -9.63 1.09 -8.11
N LYS A 268 -9.50 2.37 -7.77
CA LYS A 268 -10.66 3.20 -7.48
C LYS A 268 -11.27 3.71 -8.79
N ALA A 269 -12.61 3.86 -8.84
CA ALA A 269 -13.35 4.37 -10.01
C ALA A 269 -13.01 5.85 -10.37
N TYR A 270 -12.19 6.49 -9.56
CA TYR A 270 -11.58 7.78 -9.80
C TYR A 270 -10.17 7.73 -9.21
N THR A 271 -9.35 8.75 -9.46
CA THR A 271 -7.98 8.75 -8.96
C THR A 271 -7.85 9.65 -7.74
N THR A 272 -6.98 9.26 -6.82
CA THR A 272 -6.62 10.08 -5.67
C THR A 272 -5.13 10.04 -5.42
N ARG A 273 -4.57 11.15 -4.95
CA ARG A 273 -3.15 11.25 -4.59
C ARG A 273 -2.96 11.92 -3.22
N VAL A 274 -2.13 11.32 -2.38
CA VAL A 274 -1.65 11.91 -1.12
C VAL A 274 -0.25 12.47 -1.36
N GLY A 275 0.00 13.68 -0.88
CA GLY A 275 1.32 14.32 -1.00
C GLY A 275 1.56 15.00 -2.35
N SER A 276 2.80 15.42 -2.56
CA SER A 276 3.23 16.17 -3.74
C SER A 276 3.35 15.28 -4.98
N GLY A 277 3.62 15.91 -6.12
CA GLY A 277 3.92 15.25 -7.39
C GLY A 277 2.83 15.43 -8.45
N PRO A 278 3.14 15.10 -9.70
CA PRO A 278 2.24 15.37 -10.81
C PRO A 278 1.01 14.47 -10.77
N PHE A 279 -0.10 15.01 -11.23
CA PHE A 279 -1.40 14.33 -11.24
C PHE A 279 -2.20 14.80 -12.46
N PRO A 280 -2.01 14.16 -13.64
CA PRO A 280 -2.53 14.70 -14.90
C PRO A 280 -4.05 14.88 -14.94
N THR A 281 -4.81 13.98 -14.30
CA THR A 281 -6.28 14.00 -14.29
C THR A 281 -6.86 14.71 -13.06
N GLU A 282 -6.06 15.50 -12.34
CA GLU A 282 -6.51 16.22 -11.15
C GLU A 282 -7.65 17.19 -11.45
N LEU A 283 -8.62 17.26 -10.52
CA LEU A 283 -9.74 18.19 -10.54
C LEU A 283 -9.59 19.20 -9.42
N VAL A 284 -9.59 20.47 -9.80
CA VAL A 284 -9.53 21.63 -8.87
C VAL A 284 -10.86 22.41 -8.84
N ASP A 285 -11.93 21.78 -9.31
CA ASP A 285 -13.27 22.33 -9.44
C ASP A 285 -14.26 21.72 -8.41
N GLU A 286 -15.55 22.00 -8.61
CA GLU A 286 -16.63 21.51 -7.75
C GLU A 286 -16.77 19.98 -7.82
N ILE A 287 -16.48 19.36 -8.97
CA ILE A 287 -16.50 17.90 -9.12
C ILE A 287 -15.39 17.28 -8.28
N GLY A 288 -14.17 17.83 -8.34
CA GLY A 288 -13.05 17.39 -7.48
C GLY A 288 -13.41 17.47 -6.00
N THR A 289 -14.05 18.56 -5.58
CA THR A 289 -14.52 18.77 -4.21
C THR A 289 -15.61 17.77 -3.81
N ARG A 290 -16.55 17.49 -4.72
CA ARG A 290 -17.61 16.50 -4.54
C ARG A 290 -17.05 15.09 -4.35
N LEU A 291 -16.12 14.66 -5.22
CA LEU A 291 -15.45 13.36 -5.11
C LEU A 291 -14.71 13.23 -3.78
N ALA A 292 -13.99 14.28 -3.36
CA ALA A 292 -13.29 14.28 -2.09
C ALA A 292 -14.24 14.15 -0.88
N THR A 293 -15.39 14.82 -0.94
CA THR A 293 -16.39 14.85 0.14
C THR A 293 -17.12 13.52 0.27
N ILE A 294 -17.71 13.02 -0.82
CA ILE A 294 -18.47 11.76 -0.84
C ILE A 294 -17.53 10.57 -0.58
N GLY A 295 -16.36 10.57 -1.22
CA GLY A 295 -15.34 9.55 -1.05
C GLY A 295 -14.63 9.57 0.31
N LYS A 296 -14.88 10.60 1.14
CA LYS A 296 -14.21 10.82 2.45
C LYS A 296 -12.69 10.79 2.32
N GLU A 297 -12.17 11.55 1.37
CA GLU A 297 -10.79 11.44 0.90
C GLU A 297 -9.78 12.17 1.80
N PHE A 298 -9.53 11.56 2.96
CA PHE A 298 -8.56 12.01 3.96
C PHE A 298 -7.60 10.87 4.32
N GLY A 299 -6.31 11.19 4.48
CA GLY A 299 -5.31 10.23 4.89
C GLY A 299 -5.60 9.65 6.27
N SER A 300 -5.80 8.33 6.37
CA SER A 300 -6.05 7.62 7.64
C SER A 300 -4.91 7.77 8.65
N VAL A 301 -3.67 7.92 8.15
CA VAL A 301 -2.45 8.02 8.95
C VAL A 301 -2.05 9.47 9.21
N THR A 302 -2.14 10.32 8.19
CA THR A 302 -1.61 11.69 8.22
C THR A 302 -2.69 12.75 8.46
N GLY A 303 -3.97 12.42 8.31
CA GLY A 303 -5.10 13.35 8.36
C GLY A 303 -5.20 14.30 7.17
N ARG A 304 -4.26 14.27 6.21
CA ARG A 304 -4.21 15.25 5.12
C ARG A 304 -5.33 14.99 4.09
N PRO A 305 -5.96 16.06 3.54
CA PRO A 305 -6.88 15.89 2.41
C PRO A 305 -6.13 15.33 1.20
N ARG A 306 -6.83 14.52 0.41
CA ARG A 306 -6.27 13.97 -0.83
C ARG A 306 -6.73 14.78 -2.02
N ARG A 307 -5.84 14.90 -2.99
CA ARG A 307 -6.18 15.44 -4.31
C ARG A 307 -7.02 14.39 -5.03
N CYS A 308 -8.08 14.81 -5.72
CA CYS A 308 -8.98 13.93 -6.46
C CYS A 308 -8.92 14.27 -7.95
N GLY A 309 -9.18 13.27 -8.78
CA GLY A 309 -9.14 13.42 -10.22
C GLY A 309 -9.97 12.36 -10.91
N TRP A 310 -10.20 12.55 -12.21
CA TRP A 310 -10.88 11.54 -13.03
C TRP A 310 -10.09 10.24 -13.09
N PHE A 311 -10.78 9.15 -13.46
CA PHE A 311 -10.13 7.88 -13.70
C PHE A 311 -9.04 8.03 -14.77
N ASP A 312 -7.87 7.44 -14.52
CA ASP A 312 -6.73 7.51 -15.44
C ASP A 312 -6.39 6.11 -15.96
N GLY A 313 -6.98 5.77 -17.12
CA GLY A 313 -6.80 4.47 -17.77
C GLY A 313 -5.41 4.31 -18.39
N ALA A 314 -4.78 5.39 -18.84
CA ALA A 314 -3.41 5.34 -19.37
C ALA A 314 -2.36 5.11 -18.27
N ALA A 315 -2.57 5.69 -17.08
CA ALA A 315 -1.81 5.34 -15.88
C ALA A 315 -2.08 3.90 -15.44
N LEU A 316 -3.34 3.46 -15.41
CA LEU A 316 -3.67 2.08 -15.05
C LEU A 316 -3.06 1.06 -16.02
N LYS A 317 -3.06 1.34 -17.33
CA LYS A 317 -2.43 0.47 -18.34
C LYS A 317 -0.94 0.25 -18.07
N ARG A 318 -0.21 1.26 -17.57
CA ARG A 318 1.17 1.10 -17.10
C ARG A 318 1.24 0.11 -15.95
N SER A 319 0.39 0.28 -14.93
CA SER A 319 0.31 -0.61 -13.77
C SER A 319 -0.06 -2.05 -14.17
N VAL A 320 -0.99 -2.24 -15.11
CA VAL A 320 -1.36 -3.57 -15.65
C VAL A 320 -0.14 -4.27 -16.23
N ARG A 321 0.61 -3.60 -17.12
CA ARG A 321 1.78 -4.18 -17.78
C ARG A 321 2.90 -4.52 -16.81
N LEU A 322 3.20 -3.65 -15.84
CA LEU A 322 4.29 -3.86 -14.87
C LEU A 322 4.02 -5.02 -13.92
N ASN A 323 2.75 -5.23 -13.57
CA ASN A 323 2.38 -6.18 -12.53
C ASN A 323 1.85 -7.50 -13.07
N GLY A 324 1.61 -7.62 -14.38
CA GLY A 324 0.94 -8.78 -14.95
C GLY A 324 -0.45 -8.99 -14.36
N ILE A 325 -1.23 -7.91 -14.22
CA ILE A 325 -2.55 -7.95 -13.57
C ILE A 325 -3.45 -8.95 -14.29
N THR A 326 -4.01 -9.90 -13.54
CA THR A 326 -4.90 -10.94 -14.07
C THR A 326 -6.36 -10.50 -14.10
N GLY A 327 -6.75 -9.63 -13.16
CA GLY A 327 -8.07 -9.00 -13.10
C GLY A 327 -8.09 -7.82 -12.13
N LEU A 328 -9.06 -6.93 -12.32
CA LEU A 328 -9.24 -5.72 -11.52
C LEU A 328 -10.35 -5.89 -10.48
N CYS A 329 -10.18 -5.21 -9.36
CA CYS A 329 -11.25 -4.86 -8.45
C CYS A 329 -11.49 -3.36 -8.54
N ILE A 330 -12.63 -2.95 -9.09
CA ILE A 330 -13.03 -1.54 -9.09
C ILE A 330 -13.69 -1.20 -7.75
N THR A 331 -13.22 -0.16 -7.08
CA THR A 331 -13.75 0.29 -5.78
C THR A 331 -14.32 1.69 -5.85
N LYS A 332 -15.22 1.99 -4.90
CA LYS A 332 -15.88 3.29 -4.76
C LYS A 332 -16.62 3.73 -6.04
N LEU A 333 -17.28 2.80 -6.71
CA LEU A 333 -18.14 3.12 -7.85
C LEU A 333 -19.27 4.07 -7.42
N ASP A 334 -19.79 3.86 -6.22
CA ASP A 334 -20.84 4.65 -5.55
C ASP A 334 -20.52 6.14 -5.42
N VAL A 335 -19.24 6.53 -5.44
CA VAL A 335 -18.85 7.95 -5.37
C VAL A 335 -19.19 8.71 -6.67
N LEU A 336 -19.33 7.98 -7.79
CA LEU A 336 -19.71 8.56 -9.08
C LEU A 336 -21.22 8.69 -9.27
N ASP A 337 -22.04 8.08 -8.40
CA ASP A 337 -23.50 8.20 -8.42
C ASP A 337 -23.91 9.68 -8.42
N GLY A 338 -24.91 10.05 -9.22
CA GLY A 338 -25.47 11.41 -9.28
C GLY A 338 -24.71 12.38 -10.18
N LEU A 339 -23.64 11.96 -10.87
CA LEU A 339 -22.99 12.75 -11.91
C LEU A 339 -23.75 12.62 -13.23
N GLU A 340 -23.94 13.73 -13.95
CA GLU A 340 -24.55 13.71 -15.29
C GLU A 340 -23.57 13.23 -16.37
N THR A 341 -22.31 13.64 -16.27
CA THR A 341 -21.22 13.28 -17.17
C THR A 341 -20.01 12.86 -16.36
N ILE A 342 -19.34 11.80 -16.81
CA ILE A 342 -18.09 11.28 -16.23
C ILE A 342 -17.02 11.33 -17.31
N GLN A 343 -15.82 11.78 -16.94
CA GLN A 343 -14.67 11.76 -17.84
C GLN A 343 -13.70 10.62 -17.48
N LEU A 344 -13.15 9.98 -18.51
CA LEU A 344 -12.20 8.88 -18.41
C LEU A 344 -10.92 9.21 -19.18
N GLY A 345 -9.78 9.21 -18.51
CA GLY A 345 -8.47 9.43 -19.13
C GLY A 345 -8.03 8.25 -19.96
N VAL A 346 -7.99 8.41 -21.29
CA VAL A 346 -7.64 7.36 -22.26
C VAL A 346 -6.21 7.45 -22.79
N GLY A 347 -5.52 8.55 -22.49
CA GLY A 347 -4.16 8.80 -22.95
C GLY A 347 -3.67 10.18 -22.55
N TYR A 348 -2.53 10.56 -23.10
CA TYR A 348 -1.93 11.87 -22.91
C TYR A 348 -1.42 12.43 -24.24
N ARG A 349 -1.41 13.76 -24.35
CA ARG A 349 -0.56 14.48 -25.29
C ARG A 349 0.73 14.86 -24.57
N VAL A 350 1.86 14.38 -25.06
CA VAL A 350 3.20 14.71 -24.55
C VAL A 350 4.02 15.18 -25.75
N ASN A 351 4.47 16.43 -25.74
CA ASN A 351 5.17 17.05 -26.89
C ASN A 351 4.40 16.94 -28.22
N GLY A 352 3.06 17.08 -28.17
CA GLY A 352 2.18 16.95 -29.33
C GLY A 352 1.83 15.51 -29.73
N GLU A 353 2.59 14.53 -29.28
CA GLU A 353 2.35 13.10 -29.58
C GLU A 353 1.34 12.48 -28.61
N PHE A 354 0.46 11.63 -29.16
CA PHE A 354 -0.45 10.84 -28.35
C PHE A 354 0.28 9.64 -27.73
N ARG A 355 0.07 9.42 -26.44
CA ARG A 355 0.55 8.23 -25.71
C ARG A 355 -0.59 7.64 -24.91
N ASP A 356 -0.84 6.34 -25.08
CA ASP A 356 -1.90 5.61 -24.40
C ASP A 356 -1.45 4.97 -23.07
N VAL A 357 -0.23 5.31 -22.61
CA VAL A 357 0.41 4.83 -21.38
C VAL A 357 1.14 5.98 -20.70
N LEU A 358 1.09 6.04 -19.37
CA LEU A 358 1.80 7.04 -18.55
C LEU A 358 3.32 7.05 -18.81
N PRO A 359 3.94 8.22 -19.04
CA PRO A 359 5.39 8.35 -19.16
C PRO A 359 6.10 8.16 -17.81
N TYR A 360 7.41 7.88 -17.85
CA TYR A 360 8.21 7.71 -16.63
C TYR A 360 8.68 9.05 -16.05
N GLY A 361 8.78 9.09 -14.73
CA GLY A 361 9.36 10.21 -13.99
C GLY A 361 8.43 11.41 -13.85
N ALA A 362 8.58 12.14 -12.74
CA ALA A 362 7.68 13.23 -12.41
C ALA A 362 7.68 14.36 -13.45
N HIS A 363 8.83 14.63 -14.08
CA HIS A 363 8.96 15.72 -15.06
C HIS A 363 8.10 15.47 -16.31
N ALA A 364 8.20 14.28 -16.91
CA ALA A 364 7.43 13.95 -18.11
C ALA A 364 5.92 13.85 -17.80
N VAL A 365 5.55 13.33 -16.62
CA VAL A 365 4.15 13.26 -16.19
C VAL A 365 3.58 14.66 -15.93
N ALA A 366 4.36 15.60 -15.41
CA ALA A 366 3.91 16.99 -15.19
C ALA A 366 3.59 17.73 -16.50
N GLN A 367 4.18 17.31 -17.62
CA GLN A 367 3.92 17.88 -18.95
C GLN A 367 2.82 17.15 -19.71
N ALA A 368 2.33 16.02 -19.18
CA ALA A 368 1.34 15.19 -19.84
C ALA A 368 -0.05 15.85 -19.74
N GLN A 369 -0.59 16.24 -20.88
CA GLN A 369 -1.97 16.76 -20.96
C GLN A 369 -2.93 15.58 -21.12
N PRO A 370 -3.88 15.35 -20.19
CA PRO A 370 -4.78 14.21 -20.28
C PRO A 370 -5.70 14.33 -21.50
N VAL A 371 -5.90 13.21 -22.19
CA VAL A 371 -6.95 13.04 -23.20
C VAL A 371 -8.11 12.34 -22.52
N LEU A 372 -9.22 13.06 -22.39
CA LEU A 372 -10.41 12.60 -21.67
C LEU A 372 -11.51 12.20 -22.67
N GLU A 373 -12.17 11.08 -22.39
CA GLU A 373 -13.39 10.64 -23.06
C GLU A 373 -14.58 10.92 -22.15
N GLU A 374 -15.65 11.50 -22.70
CA GLU A 374 -16.89 11.77 -21.97
C GLU A 374 -17.86 10.59 -22.08
N LEU A 375 -18.38 10.18 -20.93
CA LEU A 375 -19.36 9.10 -20.79
C LEU A 375 -20.58 9.65 -20.05
N PRO A 376 -21.80 9.18 -20.38
CA PRO A 376 -22.97 9.51 -19.59
C PRO A 376 -22.81 8.93 -18.18
N GLY A 377 -23.11 9.74 -17.16
CA GLY A 377 -23.22 9.29 -15.79
C GLY A 377 -24.58 8.65 -15.48
N TRP A 378 -24.92 8.56 -14.20
CA TRP A 378 -26.16 7.95 -13.71
C TRP A 378 -26.64 8.65 -12.44
N SER A 379 -27.95 8.64 -12.19
CA SER A 379 -28.56 9.29 -11.03
C SER A 379 -28.92 8.32 -9.91
N GLU A 380 -29.10 7.05 -10.23
CA GLU A 380 -29.45 5.98 -9.29
C GLU A 380 -28.29 5.65 -8.36
N SER A 381 -28.59 5.20 -7.14
CA SER A 381 -27.54 4.73 -6.25
C SER A 381 -27.06 3.34 -6.63
N THR A 382 -25.75 3.14 -6.63
CA THR A 382 -25.12 1.83 -6.77
C THR A 382 -24.81 1.17 -5.43
N VAL A 383 -25.04 1.86 -4.30
CA VAL A 383 -24.70 1.39 -2.96
C VAL A 383 -25.38 0.07 -2.62
N GLY A 384 -24.59 -0.91 -2.19
CA GLY A 384 -25.08 -2.21 -1.73
C GLY A 384 -25.54 -3.17 -2.82
N ILE A 385 -25.43 -2.80 -4.11
CA ILE A 385 -25.72 -3.72 -5.20
C ILE A 385 -24.68 -4.85 -5.23
N THR A 386 -25.15 -6.10 -5.27
CA THR A 386 -24.32 -7.33 -5.29
C THR A 386 -24.45 -8.15 -6.58
N GLU A 387 -25.38 -7.79 -7.46
CA GLU A 387 -25.60 -8.43 -8.77
C GLU A 387 -25.28 -7.43 -9.90
N TYR A 388 -24.43 -7.83 -10.85
CA TYR A 388 -23.90 -6.91 -11.88
C TYR A 388 -24.97 -6.34 -12.80
N ASP A 389 -25.96 -7.15 -13.16
CA ASP A 389 -27.07 -6.77 -14.04
C ASP A 389 -28.05 -5.76 -13.41
N LYS A 390 -28.04 -5.65 -12.07
CA LYS A 390 -28.79 -4.62 -11.33
C LYS A 390 -28.13 -3.25 -11.32
N LEU A 391 -26.88 -3.12 -11.78
CA LEU A 391 -26.24 -1.81 -11.95
C LEU A 391 -26.93 -1.00 -13.06
N PRO A 392 -27.01 0.34 -12.92
CA PRO A 392 -27.45 1.23 -13.98
C PRO A 392 -26.69 0.96 -15.28
N GLN A 393 -27.37 1.10 -16.41
CA GLN A 393 -26.76 0.79 -17.70
C GLN A 393 -25.52 1.66 -17.99
N ALA A 394 -25.54 2.93 -17.57
CA ALA A 394 -24.40 3.82 -17.70
C ALA A 394 -23.21 3.40 -16.81
N ALA A 395 -23.46 2.92 -15.59
CA ALA A 395 -22.42 2.38 -14.71
C ALA A 395 -21.76 1.13 -15.30
N ARG A 396 -22.55 0.23 -15.90
CA ARG A 396 -22.01 -0.94 -16.62
C ARG A 396 -21.15 -0.53 -17.82
N ARG A 397 -21.62 0.40 -18.64
CA ARG A 397 -20.82 0.95 -19.76
C ARG A 397 -19.53 1.60 -19.31
N TYR A 398 -19.55 2.32 -18.17
CA TYR A 398 -18.34 2.88 -17.58
C TYR A 398 -17.33 1.78 -17.20
N LEU A 399 -17.78 0.72 -16.52
CA LEU A 399 -16.92 -0.41 -16.15
C LEU A 399 -16.39 -1.16 -17.38
N GLU A 400 -17.23 -1.40 -18.38
CA GLU A 400 -16.84 -1.99 -19.67
C GLU A 400 -15.74 -1.15 -20.33
N ARG A 401 -15.92 0.18 -20.38
CA ARG A 401 -14.92 1.09 -20.96
C ARG A 401 -13.61 1.10 -20.18
N VAL A 402 -13.67 1.05 -18.84
CA VAL A 402 -12.48 0.88 -18.00
C VAL A 402 -11.71 -0.39 -18.36
N ALA A 403 -12.41 -1.53 -18.49
CA ALA A 403 -11.80 -2.81 -18.85
C ALA A 403 -11.16 -2.76 -20.26
N GLU A 404 -11.85 -2.16 -21.23
CA GLU A 404 -11.34 -1.98 -22.61
C GLU A 404 -10.05 -1.14 -22.64
N VAL A 405 -10.06 0.03 -21.99
CA VAL A 405 -8.91 0.94 -22.00
C VAL A 405 -7.71 0.31 -21.33
N CYS A 406 -7.92 -0.48 -20.28
CA CYS A 406 -6.83 -1.08 -19.50
C CYS A 406 -6.36 -2.42 -20.07
N GLY A 407 -7.18 -3.07 -20.92
CA GLY A 407 -6.87 -4.35 -21.55
C GLY A 407 -6.86 -5.53 -20.57
N VAL A 408 -7.63 -5.45 -19.48
CA VAL A 408 -7.70 -6.47 -18.42
C VAL A 408 -9.13 -6.55 -17.89
N PRO A 409 -9.65 -7.76 -17.56
CA PRO A 409 -11.02 -7.89 -17.08
C PRO A 409 -11.21 -7.28 -15.69
N ILE A 410 -12.46 -6.89 -15.42
CA ILE A 410 -12.92 -6.57 -14.06
C ILE A 410 -13.51 -7.85 -13.48
N ASP A 411 -12.96 -8.27 -12.34
CA ASP A 411 -13.35 -9.49 -11.65
C ASP A 411 -14.21 -9.21 -10.43
N LEU A 412 -14.04 -8.02 -9.83
CA LEU A 412 -14.72 -7.57 -8.64
C LEU A 412 -15.14 -6.11 -8.78
N VAL A 413 -16.31 -5.75 -8.24
CA VAL A 413 -16.76 -4.36 -8.13
C VAL A 413 -17.27 -4.13 -6.72
N SER A 414 -16.63 -3.24 -5.97
CA SER A 414 -17.07 -2.80 -4.65
C SER A 414 -18.02 -1.63 -4.80
N THR A 415 -19.23 -1.81 -4.30
CA THR A 415 -20.35 -0.85 -4.36
C THR A 415 -20.56 -0.10 -3.05
N GLY A 416 -19.71 -0.30 -2.05
CA GLY A 416 -19.74 0.50 -0.82
C GLY A 416 -18.64 0.11 0.16
N PRO A 417 -18.61 0.67 1.38
CA PRO A 417 -17.56 0.40 2.36
C PRO A 417 -17.68 -0.96 3.07
N ASP A 418 -18.87 -1.58 3.14
CA ASP A 418 -19.05 -2.86 3.84
C ASP A 418 -18.55 -4.03 3.00
N ARG A 419 -17.98 -5.05 3.66
CA ARG A 419 -17.42 -6.26 3.01
C ARG A 419 -18.41 -6.93 2.04
N ASN A 420 -19.69 -6.95 2.40
CA ASN A 420 -20.74 -7.63 1.64
C ASN A 420 -21.20 -6.81 0.42
N GLU A 421 -20.84 -5.53 0.34
CA GLU A 421 -21.15 -4.64 -0.79
C GLU A 421 -20.10 -4.82 -1.89
N THR A 422 -20.02 -6.04 -2.41
CA THR A 422 -19.04 -6.46 -3.41
C THR A 422 -19.69 -7.43 -4.41
N ILE A 423 -19.69 -7.04 -5.69
CA ILE A 423 -20.09 -7.87 -6.83
C ILE A 423 -18.90 -8.73 -7.23
N VAL A 424 -19.12 -10.04 -7.40
CA VAL A 424 -18.09 -11.01 -7.79
C VAL A 424 -18.40 -11.58 -9.17
N LEU A 425 -17.63 -11.16 -10.18
CA LEU A 425 -17.72 -11.67 -11.55
C LEU A 425 -16.84 -12.90 -11.74
N ARG A 426 -15.62 -12.86 -11.19
CA ARG A 426 -14.70 -14.01 -11.15
C ARG A 426 -13.92 -13.98 -9.84
N HIS A 427 -13.89 -15.11 -9.15
CA HIS A 427 -13.29 -15.18 -7.82
C HIS A 427 -11.78 -15.50 -7.91
N PRO A 428 -10.88 -14.67 -7.35
CA PRO A 428 -9.43 -14.86 -7.49
C PRO A 428 -8.93 -16.24 -7.01
N LEU A 429 -9.52 -16.76 -5.93
CA LEU A 429 -9.16 -18.06 -5.34
C LEU A 429 -9.98 -19.27 -5.85
N LYS A 430 -11.07 -19.06 -6.60
CA LYS A 430 -11.97 -20.13 -7.06
C LYS A 430 -12.03 -20.07 -8.58
N GLY A 431 -11.12 -20.80 -9.20
CA GLY A 431 -10.91 -20.85 -10.64
C GLY A 431 -9.80 -21.82 -10.95
#